data_AF-A0ABD0R6A6-F1
#
_entry.id   AF-A0ABD0R6A6-F1
#
_cell.length_a   1.000
_cell.length_b   1.000
_cell.length_c   1.000
_cell.angle_alpha   90.00
_cell.angle_beta   90.00
_cell.angle_gamma   90.00
#
_symmetry.space_group_name_H-M   'P 1'
#
loop_
_entity.id
_entity.type
_entity.pdbx_description
1 polymer ?
#
loop_
_entity_poly.entity_id
_entity_poly.type
_entity_poly.pdbx_seq_one_letter_code
_entity_poly.pdbx_strand_id
1 'polypeptide(L)'
;MVGVITATNPYQKPSFLDFNSWFWNTPRGPQMYSCITYIEKYLRVDCEFPETHKIPGPFCEFKQDGRLMGSTYPNSPVHMIPPIETRRRANVTLVEPNICRLTWMPMSDDRAYTYTCRVYQGSTWKENSMAFHQ
;
A
#
# COMPACT_ATOMS: atom_id res chain seq x y z
N MET A 1 -20.94 59.93 -17.09
CA MET A 1 -21.14 58.58 -17.67
C MET A 1 -20.10 57.66 -17.04
N VAL A 2 -20.58 56.60 -16.41
CA VAL A 2 -19.85 55.73 -15.48
C VAL A 2 -18.93 54.80 -16.27
N GLY A 3 -17.62 54.86 -15.99
CA GLY A 3 -16.63 53.91 -16.50
C GLY A 3 -16.72 52.60 -15.75
N VAL A 4 -16.99 51.51 -16.46
CA VAL A 4 -17.08 50.17 -15.89
C VAL A 4 -15.66 49.65 -15.65
N ILE A 5 -15.29 49.59 -14.38
CA ILE A 5 -14.13 48.86 -13.86
C ILE A 5 -14.34 47.36 -14.11
N THR A 6 -13.61 46.79 -15.06
CA THR A 6 -13.50 45.33 -15.23
C THR A 6 -12.65 44.79 -14.09
N ALA A 7 -13.31 44.22 -13.08
CA ALA A 7 -12.67 43.47 -12.01
C ALA A 7 -11.99 42.22 -12.60
N THR A 8 -10.68 42.28 -12.81
CA THR A 8 -9.84 41.10 -13.05
C THR A 8 -9.67 40.35 -11.73
N ASN A 9 -10.70 39.61 -11.34
CA ASN A 9 -10.61 38.65 -10.26
C ASN A 9 -9.96 37.39 -10.84
N PRO A 10 -8.72 37.00 -10.47
CA PRO A 10 -8.17 35.73 -10.89
C PRO A 10 -8.97 34.66 -10.16
N TYR A 11 -9.95 34.07 -10.85
CA TYR A 11 -10.64 32.89 -10.36
C TYR A 11 -9.58 31.80 -10.20
N GLN A 12 -9.14 31.57 -8.96
CA GLN A 12 -8.29 30.45 -8.60
C GLN A 12 -9.07 29.19 -8.92
N LYS A 13 -8.82 28.63 -10.11
CA LYS A 13 -9.51 27.44 -10.60
C LYS A 13 -9.28 26.34 -9.55
N PRO A 14 -10.34 25.76 -8.98
CA PRO A 14 -10.17 24.76 -7.95
C PRO A 14 -9.50 23.53 -8.57
N SER A 15 -8.49 23.01 -7.86
CA SER A 15 -7.49 22.05 -8.34
C SER A 15 -8.05 20.71 -8.86
N PHE A 16 -9.36 20.49 -8.78
CA PHE A 16 -10.04 19.29 -9.26
C PHE A 16 -10.35 19.31 -10.77
N LEU A 17 -10.17 20.44 -11.47
CA LEU A 17 -10.40 20.55 -12.92
C LEU A 17 -9.12 20.61 -13.76
N ASP A 18 -7.94 20.38 -13.16
CA ASP A 18 -6.69 20.24 -13.92
C ASP A 18 -6.42 18.78 -14.25
N PHE A 19 -6.77 18.38 -15.49
CA PHE A 19 -6.45 17.05 -16.05
C PHE A 19 -4.93 16.76 -16.06
N ASN A 20 -4.08 17.80 -16.12
CA ASN A 20 -2.63 17.64 -16.01
C ASN A 20 -2.13 17.37 -14.58
N SER A 21 -2.99 17.50 -13.56
CA SER A 21 -2.63 17.23 -12.15
C SER A 21 -2.94 15.80 -11.71
N TRP A 22 -3.75 15.05 -12.48
CA TRP A 22 -4.18 13.70 -12.11
C TRP A 22 -3.03 12.67 -12.13
N PHE A 23 -1.98 12.96 -12.90
CA PHE A 23 -0.80 12.10 -13.03
C PHE A 23 0.24 12.38 -11.92
N TRP A 24 0.21 13.59 -11.35
CA TRP A 24 1.18 14.05 -10.35
C TRP A 24 0.67 13.97 -8.89
N ASN A 25 -0.63 13.72 -8.70
CA ASN A 25 -1.27 13.53 -7.41
C ASN A 25 -1.74 12.07 -7.18
N THR A 26 -0.94 11.09 -7.61
CA THR A 26 -1.09 9.74 -7.05
C THR A 26 -0.66 9.79 -5.57
N PRO A 27 -1.43 9.19 -4.64
CA PRO A 27 -1.06 9.23 -3.23
C PRO A 27 0.35 8.68 -3.08
N ARG A 28 1.22 9.41 -2.37
CA ARG A 28 2.65 9.16 -2.17
C ARG A 28 2.96 7.89 -1.35
N GLY A 29 2.17 6.83 -1.51
CA GLY A 29 2.29 5.52 -0.85
C GLY A 29 3.08 4.50 -1.68
N PRO A 30 3.34 3.31 -1.13
CA PRO A 30 3.96 2.21 -1.88
C PRO A 30 3.10 1.79 -3.08
N GLN A 31 3.73 1.48 -4.22
CA GLN A 31 3.05 0.91 -5.38
C GLN A 31 2.74 -0.55 -5.10
N MET A 32 1.52 -0.99 -5.38
CA MET A 32 1.08 -2.36 -5.09
C MET A 32 0.77 -3.10 -6.37
N TYR A 33 1.31 -4.32 -6.48
CA TYR A 33 1.11 -5.23 -7.60
C TYR A 33 0.67 -6.59 -7.07
N SER A 34 -0.35 -7.18 -7.68
CA SER A 34 -0.79 -8.54 -7.38
C SER A 34 -0.51 -9.48 -8.54
N CYS A 35 -0.12 -10.71 -8.22
CA CYS A 35 0.01 -11.80 -9.19
C CYS A 35 -0.38 -13.13 -8.55
N ILE A 36 -0.91 -14.06 -9.35
CA ILE A 36 -1.21 -15.42 -8.91
C ILE A 36 -0.16 -16.35 -9.50
N THR A 37 0.48 -17.18 -8.67
CA THR A 37 1.44 -18.17 -9.18
C THR A 37 0.73 -19.27 -9.95
N TYR A 38 1.23 -19.63 -11.14
CA TYR A 38 0.56 -20.58 -12.03
C TYR A 38 0.44 -22.00 -11.47
N ILE A 39 1.44 -22.44 -10.70
CA ILE A 39 1.56 -23.83 -10.24
C ILE A 39 0.83 -24.05 -8.90
N GLU A 40 1.08 -23.18 -7.93
CA GLU A 40 0.59 -23.34 -6.56
C GLU A 40 -0.65 -22.47 -6.25
N LYS A 41 -1.05 -21.61 -7.20
CA LYS A 41 -2.13 -20.62 -7.05
C LYS A 41 -1.98 -19.73 -5.82
N TYR A 42 -0.73 -19.45 -5.43
CA TYR A 42 -0.44 -18.52 -4.35
C TYR A 42 -0.70 -17.10 -4.83
N LEU A 43 -1.45 -16.35 -4.03
CA LEU A 43 -1.57 -14.92 -4.23
C LEU A 43 -0.27 -14.29 -3.74
N ARG A 44 0.39 -13.56 -4.62
CA ARG A 44 1.57 -12.77 -4.31
C ARG A 44 1.23 -11.30 -4.50
N VAL A 45 1.40 -10.53 -3.42
CA VAL A 45 1.25 -9.08 -3.43
C VAL A 45 2.62 -8.47 -3.18
N ASP A 46 3.15 -7.78 -4.18
CA ASP A 46 4.40 -7.05 -4.10
C ASP A 46 4.10 -5.56 -3.89
N CYS A 47 4.65 -5.00 -2.83
CA CYS A 47 4.65 -3.57 -2.57
C CYS A 47 6.04 -3.01 -2.86
N GLU A 48 6.13 -2.15 -3.86
CA GLU A 48 7.33 -1.41 -4.17
C GLU A 48 7.31 -0.04 -3.49
N PHE A 49 8.41 0.33 -2.86
CA PHE A 49 8.58 1.63 -2.25
C PHE A 49 9.88 2.27 -2.72
N PRO A 50 10.02 3.61 -2.64
CA PRO A 50 11.30 4.24 -2.93
C PRO A 50 12.34 3.80 -1.90
N GLU A 51 13.50 3.35 -2.38
CA GLU A 51 14.60 2.88 -1.54
C GLU A 51 14.99 3.96 -0.52
N THR A 52 15.13 3.55 0.74
CA THR A 52 15.57 4.44 1.82
C THR A 52 16.67 3.80 2.63
N HIS A 53 17.80 4.48 2.71
CA HIS A 53 18.95 4.11 3.54
C HIS A 53 18.84 4.65 4.97
N LYS A 54 17.61 4.87 5.48
CA LYS A 54 17.39 5.38 6.83
C LYS A 54 17.51 4.24 7.84
N ILE A 55 18.11 4.53 8.99
CA ILE A 55 18.19 3.61 10.15
C ILE A 55 17.15 4.07 11.18
N PRO A 56 16.29 3.19 11.74
CA PRO A 56 16.17 1.75 11.47
C PRO A 56 15.67 1.46 10.05
N GLY A 57 16.10 0.33 9.48
CA GLY A 57 15.79 -0.08 8.11
C GLY A 57 14.28 -0.20 7.83
N PRO A 58 13.89 -0.25 6.55
CA PRO A 58 12.49 -0.32 6.19
C PRO A 58 11.85 -1.61 6.70
N PHE A 59 10.67 -1.51 7.29
CA PHE A 59 9.88 -2.67 7.64
C PHE A 59 8.45 -2.53 7.14
N CYS A 60 7.83 -3.66 6.86
CA CYS A 60 6.54 -3.75 6.22
C CYS A 60 5.56 -4.56 7.03
N GLU A 61 4.33 -4.07 7.07
CA GLU A 61 3.16 -4.72 7.63
C GLU A 61 2.12 -4.90 6.55
N PHE A 62 1.63 -6.13 6.42
CA PHE A 62 0.51 -6.43 5.53
C PHE A 62 -0.74 -6.71 6.34
N LYS A 63 -1.85 -6.12 5.89
CA LYS A 63 -3.18 -6.35 6.44
C LYS A 63 -4.11 -6.86 5.35
N GLN A 64 -5.05 -7.70 5.73
CA GLN A 64 -6.18 -8.13 4.91
C GLN A 64 -7.45 -7.72 5.63
N ASP A 65 -8.30 -6.92 4.97
CA ASP A 65 -9.52 -6.33 5.54
C ASP A 65 -9.29 -5.65 6.91
N GLY A 66 -8.12 -5.04 7.07
CA GLY A 66 -7.71 -4.39 8.32
C GLY A 66 -7.08 -5.31 9.38
N ARG A 67 -7.08 -6.63 9.20
CA ARG A 67 -6.42 -7.59 10.10
C ARG A 67 -4.96 -7.83 9.70
N LEU A 68 -4.03 -7.83 10.66
CA LEU A 68 -2.61 -8.09 10.34
C LEU A 68 -2.40 -9.53 9.89
N MET A 69 -1.73 -9.67 8.74
CA MET A 69 -1.37 -10.93 8.08
C MET A 69 0.07 -11.33 8.37
N GLY A 70 0.95 -10.33 8.52
CA GLY A 70 2.34 -10.54 8.87
C GLY A 70 3.10 -9.22 8.91
N SER A 71 4.26 -9.26 9.56
CA SER A 71 5.19 -8.13 9.65
C SER A 71 6.62 -8.65 9.50
N THR A 72 7.46 -7.84 8.87
CA THR A 72 8.92 -8.08 8.80
C THR A 72 9.66 -7.49 9.99
N TYR A 73 8.96 -6.83 10.92
CA TYR A 73 9.58 -6.27 12.11
C TYR A 73 10.04 -7.38 13.07
N PRO A 74 11.32 -7.39 13.49
CA PRO A 74 11.92 -8.49 14.27
C PRO A 74 11.30 -8.69 15.66
N ASN A 75 10.59 -7.69 16.21
CA ASN A 75 9.92 -7.75 17.50
C ASN A 75 8.42 -7.42 17.39
N SER A 76 7.72 -8.08 16.47
CA SER A 76 6.27 -7.85 16.35
C SER A 76 5.55 -8.25 17.67
N PRO A 77 4.72 -7.37 18.23
CA PRO A 77 4.05 -7.66 19.49
C PRO A 77 3.09 -8.84 19.36
N VAL A 78 3.01 -9.68 20.40
CA VAL A 78 2.22 -10.93 20.40
C VAL A 78 0.75 -10.71 20.05
N HIS A 79 0.17 -9.56 20.41
CA HIS A 79 -1.22 -9.20 20.11
C HIS A 79 -1.47 -8.84 18.64
N MET A 80 -0.41 -8.50 17.88
CA MET A 80 -0.49 -8.26 16.44
C MET A 80 -0.24 -9.54 15.64
N ILE A 81 0.26 -10.61 16.27
CA ILE A 81 0.55 -11.86 15.59
C ILE A 81 -0.77 -12.42 15.02
N PRO A 82 -0.84 -12.70 13.71
CA PRO A 82 -2.00 -13.34 13.11
C PRO A 82 -2.28 -14.68 13.81
N PRO A 83 -3.53 -15.16 13.83
CA PRO A 83 -3.82 -16.50 14.35
C PRO A 83 -2.95 -17.53 13.63
N ILE A 84 -2.62 -18.63 14.31
CA ILE A 84 -1.71 -19.68 13.82
C ILE A 84 -2.06 -20.14 12.39
N GLU A 85 -3.35 -20.18 12.08
CA GLU A 85 -3.85 -20.55 10.75
C GLU A 85 -3.47 -19.54 9.66
N THR A 86 -3.61 -18.24 9.93
CA THR A 86 -3.16 -17.16 9.03
C THR A 86 -1.64 -17.13 8.96
N ARG A 87 -0.93 -17.34 10.06
CA ARG A 87 0.54 -17.38 10.09
C ARG A 87 1.15 -18.51 9.26
N ARG A 88 0.47 -19.66 9.17
CA ARG A 88 0.90 -20.78 8.32
C ARG A 88 0.65 -20.55 6.83
N ARG A 89 -0.26 -19.62 6.49
CA ARG A 89 -0.74 -19.36 5.13
C ARG A 89 -0.18 -18.06 4.54
N ALA A 90 0.17 -17.07 5.39
CA ALA A 90 0.84 -15.83 5.02
C ALA A 90 2.33 -15.92 5.31
N ASN A 91 3.13 -15.50 4.34
CA ASN A 91 4.52 -15.16 4.55
C ASN A 91 4.80 -13.76 4.02
N VAL A 92 5.30 -12.89 4.89
CA VAL A 92 5.70 -11.53 4.55
C VAL A 92 7.22 -11.47 4.60
N THR A 93 7.82 -11.16 3.46
CA THR A 93 9.27 -11.05 3.31
C THR A 93 9.63 -9.68 2.77
N LEU A 94 10.64 -9.05 3.36
CA LEU A 94 11.29 -7.89 2.78
C LEU A 94 12.36 -8.42 1.81
N VAL A 95 12.15 -8.18 0.52
CA VAL A 95 13.13 -8.43 -0.52
C VAL A 95 13.92 -7.14 -0.67
N GLU A 96 15.13 -7.12 -0.10
CA GLU A 96 16.03 -5.97 -0.20
C GLU A 96 16.32 -5.64 -1.67
N PRO A 97 16.34 -4.34 -2.06
CA PRO A 97 16.35 -3.16 -1.18
C PRO A 97 14.98 -2.48 -0.94
N ASN A 98 13.96 -2.75 -1.75
CA ASN A 98 12.79 -1.86 -1.82
C ASN A 98 11.44 -2.55 -2.10
N ILE A 99 11.38 -3.88 -1.99
CA ILE A 99 10.16 -4.65 -2.29
C ILE A 99 9.71 -5.41 -1.04
N CYS A 100 8.46 -5.21 -0.65
CA CYS A 100 7.80 -6.00 0.36
C CYS A 100 6.85 -6.99 -0.29
N ARG A 101 7.11 -8.28 -0.08
CA ARG A 101 6.37 -9.37 -0.70
C ARG A 101 5.53 -10.09 0.33
N LEU A 102 4.23 -10.07 0.12
CA LEU A 102 3.28 -10.96 0.78
C LEU A 102 3.04 -12.15 -0.15
N THR A 103 3.22 -13.35 0.38
CA THR A 103 2.80 -14.60 -0.25
C THR A 103 1.71 -15.22 0.60
N TRP A 104 0.56 -15.46 -0.01
CA TRP A 104 -0.62 -15.99 0.64
C TRP A 104 -1.08 -17.27 -0.07
N MET A 105 -1.15 -18.37 0.68
CA MET A 105 -1.70 -19.63 0.19
C MET A 105 -3.21 -19.49 -0.03
N PRO A 106 -3.77 -19.93 -1.17
CA PRO A 106 -5.12 -19.61 -1.57
C PRO A 106 -6.13 -20.17 -0.58
N MET A 107 -7.06 -19.30 -0.19
CA MET A 107 -8.39 -19.71 0.23
C MET A 107 -9.23 -19.79 -1.05
N SER A 108 -9.96 -20.89 -1.25
CA SER A 108 -10.88 -21.08 -2.38
C SER A 108 -12.16 -20.25 -2.23
N ASP A 109 -12.06 -19.08 -1.63
CA ASP A 109 -13.20 -18.25 -1.26
C ASP A 109 -13.36 -17.16 -2.32
N ASP A 110 -14.51 -17.12 -2.99
CA ASP A 110 -14.85 -16.15 -4.05
C ASP A 110 -15.02 -14.71 -3.52
N ARG A 111 -14.52 -14.42 -2.31
CA ARG A 111 -14.64 -13.12 -1.66
C ARG A 111 -13.50 -12.21 -2.09
N ALA A 112 -13.87 -10.98 -2.49
CA ALA A 112 -12.90 -9.91 -2.66
C ALA A 112 -12.30 -9.53 -1.30
N TYR A 113 -10.97 -9.48 -1.25
CA TYR A 113 -10.23 -9.08 -0.06
C TYR A 113 -9.48 -7.78 -0.32
N THR A 114 -9.48 -6.89 0.68
CA THR A 114 -8.70 -5.66 0.63
C THR A 114 -7.36 -5.87 1.30
N TYR A 115 -6.29 -5.86 0.51
CA TYR A 115 -4.92 -5.92 1.01
C TYR A 115 -4.40 -4.52 1.23
N THR A 116 -3.87 -4.26 2.43
CA THR A 116 -3.23 -2.99 2.79
C THR A 116 -1.77 -3.26 3.12
N CYS A 117 -0.90 -2.44 2.56
CA CYS A 117 0.54 -2.53 2.73
C CYS A 117 1.05 -1.26 3.38
N ARG A 118 1.63 -1.39 4.57
CA ARG A 118 2.18 -0.29 5.33
C ARG A 118 3.70 -0.45 5.44
N VAL A 119 4.42 0.51 4.90
CA VAL A 119 5.88 0.56 4.91
C VAL A 119 6.32 1.66 5.87
N TYR A 120 7.19 1.31 6.80
CA TYR A 120 7.77 2.23 7.76
C TYR A 120 9.19 2.56 7.33
N GLN A 121 9.52 3.86 7.32
CA GLN A 121 10.83 4.39 6.96
C GLN A 121 11.25 5.39 8.06
N GLY A 122 12.10 4.93 8.99
CA GLY A 122 12.46 5.71 10.18
C GLY A 122 11.24 6.00 11.07
N SER A 123 10.94 7.28 11.31
CA SER A 123 9.79 7.74 12.14
C SER A 123 8.49 7.93 11.35
N THR A 124 8.54 7.83 10.02
CA THR A 124 7.40 8.03 9.14
C THR A 124 6.92 6.71 8.56
N TRP A 125 5.62 6.60 8.30
CA TRP A 125 5.04 5.44 7.63
C TRP A 125 4.18 5.90 6.46
N LYS A 126 4.09 5.03 5.45
CA LYS A 126 3.24 5.20 4.28
C LYS A 126 2.43 3.93 4.09
N GLU A 127 1.19 4.06 3.68
CA GLU A 127 0.34 2.93 3.37
C GLU A 127 -0.32 3.08 2.01
N ASN A 128 -0.64 1.95 1.41
CA ASN A 128 -1.51 1.87 0.24
C ASN A 128 -2.40 0.63 0.39
N SER A 129 -3.55 0.64 -0.25
CA SER A 129 -4.50 -0.49 -0.23
C SER A 129 -4.94 -0.85 -1.64
N MET A 130 -5.10 -2.14 -1.89
CA MET A 130 -5.66 -2.68 -3.12
C MET A 130 -6.74 -3.70 -2.80
N ALA A 131 -7.85 -3.64 -3.53
CA ALA A 131 -8.82 -4.73 -3.53
C ALA A 131 -8.39 -5.77 -4.56
N PHE A 132 -8.41 -7.05 -4.16
CA PHE A 132 -8.14 -8.17 -5.05
C PHE A 132 -9.33 -9.11 -5.05
N HIS A 133 -9.83 -9.39 -6.26
CA HIS A 133 -10.89 -10.36 -6.53
C HIS A 133 -10.31 -11.42 -7.45
N GLN A 134 -10.45 -12.70 -7.09
CA GLN A 134 -10.01 -13.83 -7.90
C GLN A 134 -11.08 -14.21 -8.94
#